data_AF-A0A914V635-F1
#
_entry.id   AF-A0A914V635-F1
#
_cell.length_a   1.000
_cell.length_b   1.000
_cell.length_c   1.000
_cell.angle_alpha   90.00
_cell.angle_beta   90.00
_cell.angle_gamma   90.00
#
_symmetry.space_group_name_H-M   'P 1'
#
loop_
_entity.id
_entity.type
_entity.pdbx_description
1 polymer ?
#
loop_
_entity_poly.entity_id
_entity_poly.type
_entity_poly.pdbx_seq_one_letter_code
_entity_poly.pdbx_strand_id
1 'polypeptide(L)'
;SVTSLNSLTSIDISPSREAVEIFPQQEKEPCSRLGSDLLQMYLQQTDADITVRSENGDFRAHKCILAATSPYFQSLIAQAGATATTIDLKYSRNTVDFTLTFLYGGVTFMPPEIDVWEVMSIADHMKLAELTNVARLHLRAKICHLFHRPCAACVSAVFDALPQLHATVALADIFEEALAWQARYFGRIWKGRSFLHLNHRWQNLCFQYLVDNL
;
A
#
# COMPACT_ATOMS: atom_id res chain seq x y z
N SER A 1 -0.07 -23.34 -8.00
CA SER A 1 -1.51 -23.35 -7.70
C SER A 1 -1.73 -22.63 -6.38
N VAL A 2 -2.23 -21.40 -6.44
CA VAL A 2 -2.44 -20.53 -5.27
C VAL A 2 -3.89 -20.71 -4.83
N THR A 3 -4.15 -21.72 -4.02
CA THR A 3 -5.45 -21.86 -3.34
C THR A 3 -5.47 -20.81 -2.23
N SER A 4 -6.18 -19.71 -2.44
CA SER A 4 -6.38 -18.67 -1.43
C SER A 4 -6.93 -19.28 -0.14
N LEU A 5 -6.30 -18.98 1.00
CA LEU A 5 -6.70 -19.50 2.31
C LEU A 5 -8.01 -18.88 2.81
N ASN A 6 -8.59 -17.92 2.07
CA ASN A 6 -9.83 -17.22 2.41
C ASN A 6 -11.04 -18.16 2.62
N SER A 7 -11.00 -19.39 2.08
CA SER A 7 -12.05 -20.40 2.28
C SER A 7 -11.91 -21.18 3.60
N LEU A 8 -10.84 -20.97 4.37
CA LEU A 8 -10.50 -21.73 5.59
C LEU A 8 -10.80 -20.95 6.89
N THR A 9 -11.72 -20.00 6.86
CA THR A 9 -12.09 -19.09 7.97
C THR A 9 -12.69 -19.78 9.22
N SER A 10 -12.69 -21.11 9.31
CA SER A 10 -13.14 -21.87 10.47
C SER A 10 -12.11 -21.83 11.60
N ILE A 11 -11.94 -20.66 12.21
CA ILE A 11 -11.52 -20.60 13.62
C ILE A 11 -12.84 -20.56 14.39
N ASP A 12 -13.07 -21.52 15.31
CA ASP A 12 -14.21 -21.45 16.24
C ASP A 12 -14.05 -20.20 17.12
N ILE A 13 -14.66 -19.11 16.65
CA ILE A 13 -14.71 -17.81 17.30
C ILE A 13 -16.19 -17.46 17.33
N SER A 14 -16.80 -17.57 18.50
CA SER A 14 -18.09 -16.95 18.77
C SER A 14 -18.05 -15.49 18.28
N PRO A 15 -19.03 -15.03 17.49
CA PRO A 15 -18.97 -13.73 16.83
C PRO A 15 -18.97 -12.63 17.90
N SER A 16 -17.81 -12.08 18.20
CA SER A 16 -17.71 -10.80 18.87
C SER A 16 -18.17 -9.75 17.87
N ARG A 17 -19.28 -9.11 18.24
CA ARG A 17 -20.03 -8.08 17.50
C ARG A 17 -19.12 -7.01 16.88
N GLU A 18 -19.61 -6.53 15.73
CA GLU A 18 -19.22 -5.32 15.00
C GLU A 18 -17.83 -5.37 14.32
N ALA A 19 -17.83 -5.88 13.08
CA ALA A 19 -16.93 -5.35 12.06
C ALA A 19 -17.28 -3.87 11.88
N VAL A 20 -16.60 -2.99 12.63
CA VAL A 20 -16.62 -1.57 12.34
C VAL A 20 -16.03 -1.42 10.94
N GLU A 21 -16.80 -0.90 9.99
CA GLU A 21 -16.26 -0.39 8.74
C GLU A 21 -15.29 0.75 9.13
N ILE A 22 -13.99 0.46 9.16
CA ILE A 22 -12.95 1.39 9.62
C ILE A 22 -12.78 2.58 8.66
N PHE A 23 -13.43 2.54 7.50
CA PHE A 23 -13.29 3.56 6.48
C PHE A 23 -14.60 4.34 6.36
N PRO A 24 -14.73 5.52 7.00
CA PRO A 24 -15.66 6.52 6.50
C PRO A 24 -15.36 6.73 5.00
N GLN A 25 -16.38 7.08 4.22
CA GLN A 25 -16.20 7.53 2.83
C GLN A 25 -15.37 8.82 2.84
N GLN A 26 -14.05 8.70 3.02
CA GLN A 26 -13.15 9.83 3.05
C GLN A 26 -12.88 10.20 1.61
N GLU A 27 -13.43 11.35 1.21
CA GLU A 27 -13.09 12.03 -0.03
C GLU A 27 -11.57 12.29 -0.08
N LYS A 28 -11.08 12.73 -1.25
CA LYS A 28 -9.68 13.15 -1.46
C LYS A 28 -9.35 14.39 -0.60
N GLU A 29 -9.32 14.24 0.72
CA GLU A 29 -9.12 15.32 1.68
C GLU A 29 -7.65 15.73 1.69
N PRO A 30 -7.33 16.99 1.32
CA PRO A 30 -5.96 17.48 1.32
C PRO A 30 -5.43 17.68 2.74
N CYS A 31 -4.12 17.53 2.94
CA CYS A 31 -3.49 17.62 4.25
C CYS A 31 -3.46 19.04 4.86
N SER A 32 -3.75 20.06 4.06
CA SER A 32 -3.73 21.47 4.47
C SER A 32 -4.47 22.36 3.47
N ARG A 33 -4.69 23.63 3.84
CA ARG A 33 -5.23 24.63 2.91
C ARG A 33 -4.36 24.80 1.66
N LEU A 34 -3.04 24.86 1.81
CA LEU A 34 -2.13 24.94 0.66
C LEU A 34 -2.25 23.69 -0.22
N GLY A 35 -2.32 22.50 0.38
CA GLY A 35 -2.55 21.25 -0.35
C GLY A 35 -3.88 21.27 -1.11
N SER A 36 -4.93 21.86 -0.54
CA SER A 36 -6.21 22.05 -1.22
C SER A 36 -6.09 22.97 -2.43
N ASP A 37 -5.43 24.11 -2.28
CA ASP A 37 -5.24 25.09 -3.36
C ASP A 37 -4.42 24.46 -4.51
N LEU A 38 -3.33 23.76 -4.20
CA LEU A 38 -2.50 23.06 -5.18
C LEU A 38 -3.25 21.89 -5.86
N LEU A 39 -3.99 21.09 -5.09
CA LEU A 39 -4.81 20.02 -5.66
C LEU A 39 -5.87 20.57 -6.60
N GLN A 40 -6.49 21.70 -6.26
CA GLN A 40 -7.45 22.37 -7.13
C GLN A 40 -6.79 22.85 -8.43
N MET A 41 -5.58 23.42 -8.37
CA MET A 41 -4.81 23.77 -9.59
C MET A 41 -4.60 22.56 -10.50
N TYR A 42 -4.23 21.40 -9.92
CA TYR A 42 -4.08 20.16 -10.68
C TYR A 42 -5.41 19.69 -11.30
N LEU A 43 -6.48 19.62 -10.52
CA LEU A 43 -7.79 19.16 -10.99
C LEU A 43 -8.40 20.07 -12.06
N GLN A 44 -8.18 21.39 -11.95
CA GLN A 44 -8.64 22.38 -12.93
C GLN A 44 -7.71 22.52 -14.13
N GLN A 45 -6.49 21.97 -14.05
CA GLN A 45 -5.47 22.03 -15.09
C GLN A 45 -5.02 23.47 -15.44
N THR A 46 -5.17 24.39 -14.48
CA THR A 46 -4.81 25.81 -14.65
C THR A 46 -3.30 25.95 -14.78
N ASP A 47 -2.81 26.56 -15.85
CA ASP A 47 -1.37 26.78 -16.10
C ASP A 47 -0.49 25.52 -16.15
N ALA A 48 -1.09 24.35 -16.41
CA ALA A 48 -0.35 23.10 -16.56
C ALA A 48 0.60 23.15 -17.78
N ASP A 49 1.87 22.85 -17.56
CA ASP A 49 2.97 22.99 -18.53
C ASP A 49 3.62 21.64 -18.92
N ILE A 50 3.10 20.53 -18.41
CA ILE A 50 3.54 19.17 -18.74
C ILE A 50 2.39 18.17 -18.73
N THR A 51 2.51 17.13 -19.56
CA THR A 51 1.56 16.00 -19.60
C THR A 51 2.23 14.74 -19.04
N VAL A 52 1.61 14.09 -18.07
CA VAL A 52 2.03 12.79 -17.54
C VAL A 52 1.09 11.74 -18.12
N ARG A 53 1.63 10.84 -18.94
CA ARG A 53 0.88 9.75 -19.57
C ARG A 53 0.99 8.50 -18.72
N SER A 54 -0.14 7.90 -18.37
CA SER A 54 -0.25 6.56 -17.80
C SER A 54 -0.53 5.54 -18.91
N GLU A 55 -0.66 4.25 -18.58
CA GLU A 55 -1.00 3.22 -19.56
C GLU A 55 -2.33 3.49 -20.31
N ASN A 56 -3.27 4.17 -19.64
CA ASN A 56 -4.63 4.36 -20.10
C ASN A 56 -5.22 5.73 -19.73
N GLY A 57 -4.40 6.78 -19.70
CA GLY A 57 -4.86 8.15 -19.47
C GLY A 57 -3.74 9.17 -19.52
N ASP A 58 -4.08 10.42 -19.83
CA ASP A 58 -3.16 11.55 -19.80
C ASP A 58 -3.58 12.53 -18.69
N PHE A 59 -2.60 13.05 -17.97
CA PHE A 59 -2.77 13.99 -16.86
C PHE A 59 -2.01 15.27 -17.11
N ARG A 60 -2.68 16.41 -16.96
CA ARG A 60 -2.04 17.74 -17.04
C ARG A 60 -1.47 18.10 -15.66
N ALA A 61 -0.21 18.50 -15.61
CA ALA A 61 0.51 18.79 -14.38
C ALA A 61 1.48 19.97 -14.55
N HIS A 62 2.22 20.28 -13.48
CA HIS A 62 3.16 21.40 -13.38
C HIS A 62 4.57 20.90 -13.11
N LYS A 63 5.52 21.25 -13.97
CA LYS A 63 6.94 20.88 -13.83
C LYS A 63 7.50 21.28 -12.48
N CYS A 64 7.20 22.49 -12.02
CA CYS A 64 7.72 23.01 -10.77
C CYS A 64 7.26 22.19 -9.56
N ILE A 65 5.99 21.79 -9.51
CA ILE A 65 5.44 20.98 -8.42
C ILE A 65 6.01 19.57 -8.46
N LEU A 66 6.05 18.93 -9.64
CA LEU A 66 6.61 17.60 -9.79
C LEU A 66 8.10 17.56 -9.40
N ALA A 67 8.89 18.53 -9.88
CA ALA A 67 10.31 18.63 -9.54
C ALA A 67 10.56 18.95 -8.05
N ALA A 68 9.68 19.72 -7.41
CA ALA A 68 9.81 20.02 -5.98
C ALA A 68 9.43 18.83 -5.08
N THR A 69 8.53 17.96 -5.53
CA THR A 69 7.95 16.88 -4.72
C THR A 69 8.54 15.49 -4.99
N SER A 70 9.30 15.32 -6.08
CA SER A 70 9.91 14.05 -6.45
C SER A 70 11.32 14.22 -7.03
N PRO A 71 12.35 13.57 -6.44
CA PRO A 71 13.70 13.55 -7.00
C PRO A 71 13.78 12.95 -8.42
N TYR A 72 12.90 11.98 -8.71
CA TYR A 72 12.78 11.39 -10.04
C TYR A 72 12.34 12.43 -11.07
N PHE A 73 11.24 13.13 -10.81
CA PHE A 73 10.75 14.18 -11.72
C PHE A 73 11.73 15.34 -11.84
N GLN A 74 12.37 15.73 -10.73
CA GLN A 74 13.42 16.76 -10.75
C GLN A 74 14.53 16.41 -11.73
N SER A 75 15.07 15.19 -11.61
CA SER A 75 16.15 14.71 -12.48
C SER A 75 15.70 14.58 -13.93
N LEU A 76 14.50 14.04 -14.16
CA LEU A 76 13.94 13.84 -15.49
C LEU A 76 13.70 15.17 -16.21
N ILE A 77 13.11 16.16 -15.54
CA ILE A 77 12.83 17.49 -16.09
C ILE A 77 14.15 18.24 -16.32
N ALA A 78 15.11 18.15 -15.40
CA ALA A 78 16.42 18.78 -15.57
C ALA A 78 17.18 18.21 -16.79
N GLN A 79 17.10 16.89 -17.02
CA GLN A 79 17.72 16.23 -18.16
C GLN A 79 17.02 16.55 -19.48
N ALA A 80 15.69 16.56 -19.50
CA ALA A 80 14.91 16.85 -20.69
C ALA A 80 14.91 18.36 -21.05
N GLY A 81 15.26 19.23 -20.09
CA GLY A 81 15.32 20.68 -20.28
C GLY A 81 13.94 21.32 -20.44
N ALA A 82 13.93 22.59 -20.87
CA ALA A 82 12.69 23.38 -21.00
C ALA A 82 11.67 22.78 -21.98
N THR A 83 12.12 21.95 -22.93
CA THR A 83 11.31 21.37 -24.01
C THR A 83 10.53 20.12 -23.60
N ALA A 84 10.71 19.60 -22.39
CA ALA A 84 9.93 18.48 -21.89
C ALA A 84 8.44 18.83 -21.88
N THR A 85 7.62 18.15 -22.66
CA THR A 85 6.16 18.39 -22.71
C THR A 85 5.36 17.18 -22.27
N THR A 86 5.97 15.99 -22.29
CA THR A 86 5.32 14.72 -21.94
C THR A 86 6.27 13.83 -21.16
N ILE A 87 5.76 13.13 -20.16
CA ILE A 87 6.43 12.07 -19.40
C ILE A 87 5.57 10.81 -19.47
N ASP A 88 6.12 9.70 -19.95
CA ASP A 88 5.41 8.42 -20.03
C ASP A 88 5.71 7.55 -18.81
N LEU A 89 4.66 7.11 -18.12
CA LEU A 89 4.68 6.23 -16.96
C LEU A 89 3.96 4.92 -17.29
N LYS A 90 4.63 3.80 -17.02
CA LYS A 90 4.09 2.44 -17.23
C LYS A 90 3.32 1.96 -16.00
N TYR A 91 2.32 2.74 -15.60
CA TYR A 91 1.43 2.44 -14.48
C TYR A 91 -0.01 2.75 -14.87
N SER A 92 -0.96 2.12 -14.17
CA SER A 92 -2.37 2.33 -14.36
C SER A 92 -2.78 3.78 -14.10
N ARG A 93 -3.82 4.24 -14.79
CA ARG A 93 -4.42 5.56 -14.58
C ARG A 93 -4.75 5.82 -13.11
N ASN A 94 -5.29 4.85 -12.38
CA ASN A 94 -5.70 5.05 -10.99
C ASN A 94 -4.49 5.27 -10.06
N THR A 95 -3.41 4.49 -10.26
CA THR A 95 -2.19 4.63 -9.46
C THR A 95 -1.46 5.95 -9.76
N VAL A 96 -1.41 6.36 -11.04
CA VAL A 96 -0.84 7.66 -11.43
C VAL A 96 -1.69 8.81 -10.87
N ASP A 97 -3.02 8.76 -11.01
CA ASP A 97 -3.90 9.80 -10.45
C ASP A 97 -3.73 9.92 -8.93
N PHE A 98 -3.76 8.79 -8.22
CA PHE A 98 -3.56 8.78 -6.76
C PHE A 98 -2.21 9.39 -6.38
N THR A 99 -1.14 8.99 -7.07
CA THR A 99 0.20 9.51 -6.84
C THR A 99 0.25 11.02 -7.09
N LEU A 100 -0.36 11.52 -8.16
CA LEU A 100 -0.44 12.96 -8.42
C LEU A 100 -1.27 13.67 -7.34
N THR A 101 -2.42 13.14 -6.93
CA THR A 101 -3.19 13.75 -5.82
C THR A 101 -2.44 13.76 -4.49
N PHE A 102 -1.58 12.77 -4.26
CA PHE A 102 -0.65 12.75 -3.13
C PHE A 102 0.40 13.88 -3.25
N LEU A 103 1.03 14.06 -4.41
CA LEU A 103 2.05 15.11 -4.60
C LEU A 103 1.48 16.53 -4.47
N TYR A 104 0.26 16.77 -4.93
CA TYR A 104 -0.36 18.11 -4.86
C TYR A 104 -1.06 18.39 -3.54
N GLY A 105 -1.86 17.43 -3.06
CA GLY A 105 -2.74 17.63 -1.91
C GLY A 105 -2.29 16.94 -0.64
N GLY A 106 -1.28 16.08 -0.67
CA GLY A 106 -0.96 15.18 0.44
C GLY A 106 -2.10 14.20 0.74
N VAL A 107 -2.91 13.85 -0.28
CA VAL A 107 -4.04 12.93 -0.13
C VAL A 107 -3.51 11.52 0.15
N THR A 108 -3.84 10.97 1.30
CA THR A 108 -3.36 9.64 1.74
C THR A 108 -4.44 8.55 1.68
N PHE A 109 -5.70 8.93 1.45
CA PHE A 109 -6.78 7.98 1.26
C PHE A 109 -6.62 7.25 -0.06
N MET A 110 -6.32 5.94 0.02
CA MET A 110 -6.18 5.05 -1.13
C MET A 110 -7.52 4.40 -1.47
N PRO A 111 -8.12 4.67 -2.65
CA PRO A 111 -9.33 4.00 -3.10
C PRO A 111 -9.16 2.48 -3.19
N PRO A 112 -10.22 1.70 -2.89
CA PRO A 112 -10.13 0.25 -2.79
C PRO A 112 -9.83 -0.46 -4.13
N GLU A 113 -10.06 0.22 -5.26
CA GLU A 113 -9.78 -0.27 -6.62
C GLU A 113 -8.30 -0.19 -6.99
N ILE A 114 -7.49 0.53 -6.22
CA ILE A 114 -6.07 0.69 -6.47
C ILE A 114 -5.30 -0.53 -5.96
N ASP A 115 -4.40 -1.04 -6.80
CA ASP A 115 -3.45 -2.05 -6.38
C ASP A 115 -2.33 -1.40 -5.53
N VAL A 116 -2.32 -1.71 -4.23
CA VAL A 116 -1.31 -1.26 -3.28
C VAL A 116 0.11 -1.64 -3.73
N TRP A 117 0.28 -2.75 -4.45
CA TRP A 117 1.58 -3.19 -4.95
C TRP A 117 2.09 -2.30 -6.09
N GLU A 118 1.18 -1.83 -6.94
CA GLU A 118 1.50 -0.86 -7.98
C GLU A 118 1.87 0.50 -7.37
N VAL A 119 1.15 0.94 -6.31
CA VAL A 119 1.49 2.15 -5.55
C VAL A 119 2.88 2.05 -4.91
N MET A 120 3.22 0.90 -4.34
CA MET A 120 4.57 0.67 -3.81
C MET A 120 5.64 0.74 -4.91
N SER A 121 5.34 0.20 -6.10
CA SER A 121 6.27 0.24 -7.24
C SER A 121 6.49 1.66 -7.76
N ILE A 122 5.43 2.45 -7.95
CA ILE A 122 5.57 3.84 -8.41
C ILE A 122 6.25 4.71 -7.34
N ALA A 123 5.99 4.46 -6.05
CA ALA A 123 6.64 5.17 -4.95
C ALA A 123 8.16 4.93 -4.92
N ASP A 124 8.63 3.68 -5.09
CA ASP A 124 10.06 3.40 -5.18
C ASP A 124 10.70 3.98 -6.45
N HIS A 125 10.03 3.85 -7.61
CA HIS A 125 10.49 4.41 -8.87
C HIS A 125 10.64 5.94 -8.78
N MET A 126 9.67 6.63 -8.18
CA MET A 126 9.65 8.08 -8.04
C MET A 126 10.39 8.61 -6.81
N LYS A 127 10.95 7.72 -5.98
CA LYS A 127 11.65 8.04 -4.72
C LYS A 127 10.79 8.83 -3.73
N LEU A 128 9.54 8.37 -3.55
CA LEU A 128 8.53 8.95 -2.66
C LEU A 128 8.41 8.13 -1.37
N ALA A 129 9.32 8.31 -0.43
CA ALA A 129 9.34 7.54 0.83
C ALA A 129 8.03 7.66 1.63
N GLU A 130 7.40 8.85 1.64
CA GLU A 130 6.13 9.06 2.34
C GLU A 130 4.96 8.33 1.67
N LEU A 131 4.95 8.20 0.34
CA LEU A 131 3.95 7.40 -0.36
C LEU A 131 4.13 5.90 -0.05
N THR A 132 5.37 5.43 0.08
CA THR A 132 5.68 4.08 0.57
C THR A 132 5.12 3.88 1.99
N ASN A 133 5.23 4.87 2.88
CA ASN A 133 4.65 4.80 4.22
C ASN A 133 3.12 4.72 4.20
N VAL A 134 2.46 5.50 3.35
CA VAL A 134 1.00 5.45 3.16
C VAL A 134 0.56 4.07 2.66
N ALA A 135 1.23 3.53 1.64
CA ALA A 135 0.93 2.20 1.12
C ALA A 135 1.16 1.10 2.17
N ARG A 136 2.25 1.19 2.96
CA ARG A 136 2.52 0.30 4.11
C ARG A 136 1.42 0.37 5.16
N LEU A 137 0.93 1.56 5.50
CA LEU A 137 -0.15 1.74 6.46
C LEU A 137 -1.46 1.14 5.93
N HIS A 138 -1.78 1.40 4.66
CA HIS A 138 -2.96 0.81 4.01
C HIS A 138 -2.88 -0.73 3.99
N LEU A 139 -1.70 -1.29 3.73
CA LEU A 139 -1.47 -2.73 3.76
C LEU A 139 -1.74 -3.32 5.16
N ARG A 140 -1.22 -2.68 6.21
CA ARG A 140 -1.50 -3.11 7.60
C ARG A 140 -2.98 -3.04 7.94
N ALA A 141 -3.67 -1.99 7.51
CA ALA A 141 -5.10 -1.83 7.74
C ALA A 141 -5.91 -2.92 7.00
N LYS A 142 -5.57 -3.21 5.73
CA LYS A 142 -6.30 -4.13 4.86
C LYS A 142 -6.02 -5.61 5.14
N ILE A 143 -4.77 -5.97 5.43
CA ILE A 143 -4.35 -7.37 5.60
C ILE A 143 -4.53 -7.85 7.04
N CYS A 144 -4.14 -7.05 8.03
CA CYS A 144 -4.03 -7.53 9.41
C CYS A 144 -4.81 -6.71 10.44
N HIS A 145 -5.64 -5.75 10.01
CA HIS A 145 -6.27 -4.75 10.87
C HIS A 145 -5.31 -4.23 11.95
N LEU A 146 -4.09 -3.84 11.53
CA LEU A 146 -3.02 -3.36 12.43
C LEU A 146 -2.58 -4.39 13.48
N PHE A 147 -2.52 -5.67 13.11
CA PHE A 147 -2.10 -6.77 13.98
C PHE A 147 -2.89 -6.84 15.31
N HIS A 148 -4.20 -6.59 15.23
CA HIS A 148 -5.11 -6.71 16.37
C HIS A 148 -5.20 -8.17 16.90
N ARG A 149 -6.01 -8.40 17.93
CA ARG A 149 -6.28 -9.76 18.43
C ARG A 149 -6.76 -10.66 17.28
N PRO A 150 -6.17 -11.86 17.04
CA PRO A 150 -6.40 -12.61 15.81
C PRO A 150 -7.87 -12.89 15.51
N CYS A 151 -8.30 -12.51 14.31
CA CYS A 151 -9.57 -12.92 13.72
C CYS A 151 -9.32 -13.79 12.49
N ALA A 152 -10.34 -14.54 12.04
CA ALA A 152 -10.21 -15.46 10.91
C ALA A 152 -9.72 -14.77 9.63
N ALA A 153 -10.24 -13.57 9.33
CA ALA A 153 -9.84 -12.78 8.18
C ALA A 153 -8.34 -12.41 8.21
N CYS A 154 -7.86 -11.82 9.32
CA CYS A 154 -6.46 -11.42 9.44
C CYS A 154 -5.50 -12.61 9.41
N VAL A 155 -5.85 -13.73 10.06
CA VAL A 155 -4.98 -14.92 10.03
C VAL A 155 -4.82 -15.42 8.60
N SER A 156 -5.93 -15.53 7.85
CA SER A 156 -5.89 -15.94 6.45
C SER A 156 -5.07 -14.96 5.60
N ALA A 157 -5.39 -13.67 5.69
CA ALA A 157 -4.77 -12.64 4.86
C ALA A 157 -3.27 -12.45 5.16
N VAL A 158 -2.85 -12.47 6.42
CA VAL A 158 -1.44 -12.38 6.80
C VAL A 158 -0.66 -13.55 6.21
N PHE A 159 -1.18 -14.78 6.32
CA PHE A 159 -0.50 -15.97 5.81
C PHE A 159 -0.49 -16.06 4.28
N ASP A 160 -1.57 -15.64 3.61
CA ASP A 160 -1.59 -15.48 2.15
C ASP A 160 -0.54 -14.45 1.69
N ALA A 161 -0.28 -13.40 2.49
CA ALA A 161 0.65 -12.32 2.16
C ALA A 161 2.12 -12.61 2.53
N LEU A 162 2.43 -13.57 3.41
CA LEU A 162 3.80 -13.85 3.88
C LEU A 162 4.85 -13.96 2.75
N PRO A 163 4.59 -14.66 1.63
CA PRO A 163 5.57 -14.75 0.54
C PRO A 163 5.94 -13.39 -0.04
N GLN A 164 4.95 -12.52 -0.22
CA GLN A 164 5.13 -11.22 -0.84
C GLN A 164 5.74 -10.20 0.12
N LEU A 165 5.36 -10.26 1.41
CA LEU A 165 5.98 -9.51 2.48
C LEU A 165 7.48 -9.85 2.59
N HIS A 166 7.83 -11.14 2.60
CA HIS A 166 9.22 -11.60 2.64
C HIS A 166 10.02 -11.20 1.39
N ALA A 167 9.41 -11.18 0.22
CA ALA A 167 10.09 -10.86 -1.04
C ALA A 167 10.38 -9.36 -1.22
N THR A 168 9.70 -8.50 -0.45
CA THR A 168 9.74 -7.04 -0.65
C THR A 168 10.50 -6.37 0.49
N VAL A 169 11.69 -5.86 0.22
CA VAL A 169 12.56 -5.21 1.23
C VAL A 169 11.84 -4.07 1.97
N ALA A 170 11.04 -3.28 1.26
CA ALA A 170 10.28 -2.18 1.85
C ALA A 170 9.18 -2.64 2.84
N LEU A 171 8.90 -3.94 2.93
CA LEU A 171 7.90 -4.55 3.81
C LEU A 171 8.53 -5.49 4.84
N ALA A 172 9.86 -5.50 4.96
CA ALA A 172 10.57 -6.35 5.92
C ALA A 172 10.07 -6.13 7.36
N ASP A 173 9.75 -4.89 7.71
CA ASP A 173 9.18 -4.53 9.00
C ASP A 173 7.77 -5.14 9.22
N ILE A 174 6.91 -5.13 8.20
CA ILE A 174 5.57 -5.74 8.28
C ILE A 174 5.69 -7.26 8.35
N PHE A 175 6.68 -7.82 7.65
CA PHE A 175 6.99 -9.24 7.71
C PHE A 175 7.43 -9.66 9.11
N GLU A 176 8.37 -8.94 9.72
CA GLU A 176 8.80 -9.16 11.10
C GLU A 176 7.64 -8.98 12.09
N GLU A 177 6.83 -7.93 11.92
CA GLU A 177 5.62 -7.73 12.73
C GLU A 177 4.63 -8.90 12.59
N ALA A 178 4.48 -9.47 11.40
CA ALA A 178 3.62 -10.63 11.18
C ALA A 178 4.15 -11.89 11.90
N LEU A 179 5.46 -12.11 11.87
CA LEU A 179 6.10 -13.21 12.60
C LEU A 179 5.99 -13.03 14.12
N ALA A 180 6.20 -11.81 14.61
CA ALA A 180 6.00 -11.46 16.01
C ALA A 180 4.54 -11.64 16.45
N TRP A 181 3.60 -11.18 15.62
CA TRP A 181 2.17 -11.28 15.89
C TRP A 181 1.71 -12.75 15.95
N GLN A 182 2.14 -13.58 14.99
CA GLN A 182 1.77 -14.99 15.01
C GLN A 182 2.38 -15.72 16.22
N ALA A 183 3.63 -15.40 16.58
CA ALA A 183 4.31 -15.99 17.74
C ALA A 183 3.61 -15.61 19.04
N ARG A 184 3.26 -14.33 19.21
CA ARG A 184 2.51 -13.83 20.38
C ARG A 184 1.19 -14.55 20.59
N TYR A 185 0.50 -14.95 19.51
CA TYR A 185 -0.80 -15.61 19.56
C TYR A 185 -0.77 -17.07 19.09
N PHE A 186 0.39 -17.74 19.13
CA PHE A 186 0.61 -19.06 18.54
C PHE A 186 -0.44 -20.09 18.99
N GLY A 187 -0.78 -20.11 20.28
CA GLY A 187 -1.74 -21.06 20.85
C GLY A 187 -3.16 -20.94 20.29
N ARG A 188 -3.51 -19.78 19.71
CA ARG A 188 -4.78 -19.55 19.00
C ARG A 188 -4.63 -19.77 17.49
N ILE A 189 -3.54 -19.29 16.90
CA ILE A 189 -3.35 -19.27 15.44
C ILE A 189 -3.03 -20.67 14.91
N TRP A 190 -2.13 -21.40 15.56
CA TRP A 190 -1.61 -22.68 15.02
C TRP A 190 -2.62 -23.82 15.09
N LYS A 191 -3.65 -23.69 15.94
CA LYS A 191 -4.80 -24.62 15.96
C LYS A 191 -5.76 -24.40 14.78
N GLY A 192 -5.65 -23.26 14.09
CA GLY A 192 -6.52 -22.90 12.98
C GLY A 192 -6.12 -23.57 11.66
N ARG A 193 -7.12 -23.81 10.80
CA ARG A 193 -6.91 -24.44 9.49
C ARG A 193 -5.96 -23.64 8.59
N SER A 194 -5.99 -22.31 8.66
CA SER A 194 -5.11 -21.45 7.87
C SER A 194 -3.63 -21.74 8.09
N PHE A 195 -3.20 -22.00 9.34
CA PHE A 195 -1.81 -22.36 9.63
C PHE A 195 -1.47 -23.77 9.17
N LEU A 196 -2.36 -24.74 9.40
CA LEU A 196 -2.14 -26.14 9.03
C LEU A 196 -1.99 -26.34 7.51
N HIS A 197 -2.66 -25.52 6.71
CA HIS A 197 -2.59 -25.56 5.24
C HIS A 197 -1.50 -24.65 4.66
N LEU A 198 -0.82 -23.88 5.50
CA LEU A 198 0.30 -23.05 5.09
C LEU A 198 1.45 -23.96 4.60
N ASN A 199 2.18 -23.53 3.58
CA ASN A 199 3.34 -24.28 3.09
C ASN A 199 4.37 -24.52 4.21
N HIS A 200 4.97 -25.72 4.25
CA HIS A 200 5.95 -26.11 5.26
C HIS A 200 7.11 -25.11 5.44
N ARG A 201 7.54 -24.43 4.38
CA ARG A 201 8.55 -23.36 4.49
C ARG A 201 8.13 -22.29 5.49
N TRP A 202 6.89 -21.78 5.36
CA TRP A 202 6.39 -20.70 6.20
C TRP A 202 5.98 -21.20 7.59
N GLN A 203 5.48 -22.43 7.71
CA GLN A 203 5.27 -23.07 9.01
C GLN A 203 6.58 -23.17 9.79
N ASN A 204 7.65 -23.68 9.16
CA ASN A 204 8.96 -23.80 9.78
C ASN A 204 9.52 -22.44 10.17
N LEU A 205 9.32 -21.41 9.35
CA LEU A 205 9.76 -20.06 9.68
C LEU A 205 9.01 -19.49 10.89
N CYS A 206 7.68 -19.65 10.93
CA CYS A 206 6.88 -19.24 12.09
C CYS A 206 7.29 -19.99 13.37
N PHE A 207 7.62 -21.27 13.23
CA PHE A 207 8.11 -22.11 14.33
C PHE A 207 9.47 -21.66 14.82
N GLN A 208 10.43 -21.48 13.92
CA GLN A 208 11.77 -21.02 14.25
C GLN A 208 11.73 -19.65 14.94
N TYR A 209 10.94 -18.72 14.40
CA TYR A 209 10.75 -17.41 15.01
C TYR A 209 10.20 -17.50 16.44
N LEU A 210 9.22 -18.38 16.68
CA LEU A 210 8.70 -18.60 18.03
C LEU A 210 9.81 -19.14 18.96
N VAL A 211 10.57 -20.15 18.53
CA VAL A 211 11.65 -20.76 19.33
C VAL A 211 12.74 -19.75 19.67
N ASP A 212 13.14 -18.91 18.71
CA ASP A 212 14.19 -17.92 18.89
C ASP A 212 13.78 -16.75 19.81
N ASN A 213 12.47 -16.56 20.04
CA ASN A 213 11.90 -15.45 20.81
C ASN A 213 11.07 -15.94 22.03
N LEU A 214 11.24 -17.19 22.45
CA LEU A 214 10.63 -17.79 23.65
C LEU A 214 11.41 -17.47 24.94
#